data_AF-A0A0H2MG69-F1
#
_entry.id   AF-A0A0H2MG69-F1
#
_cell.length_a   1.000
_cell.length_b   1.000
_cell.length_c   1.000
_cell.angle_alpha   90.00
_cell.angle_beta   90.00
_cell.angle_gamma   90.00
#
_symmetry.space_group_name_H-M   'P 1'
#
loop_
_entity.id
_entity.type
_entity.pdbx_description
1 polymer ?
#
loop_
_entity_poly.entity_id
_entity_poly.type
_entity_poly.pdbx_seq_one_letter_code
_entity_poly.pdbx_strand_id
1 'polypeptide(L)'
;MGSYSELYFSDTRGRPGRGTLSNDSPYLLSKYHLPILWLGLFDTRDIDDDPHSQDPTDVWPYLVKRTEAAAALLVSRWSFLSKHFPVLQSRWRDQFLSVLRDSGFEYVHLDTHQIGSMVVTGPEWRRELEVMLGMFSAETPVPQGWLGRLLRRPSPQSPLALYNVRFGSRYDGDERSEPWAYCGASGTDEAMPWESGL
;
A
#
# COMPACT_ATOMS: atom_id res chain seq x y z
N MET A 1 6.32 -19.35 11.76
CA MET A 1 6.71 -18.34 10.76
C MET A 1 5.82 -17.13 10.98
N GLY A 2 6.39 -15.93 11.06
CA GLY A 2 5.58 -14.72 11.27
C GLY A 2 4.64 -14.51 10.09
N SER A 3 3.42 -14.06 10.36
CA SER A 3 2.48 -13.63 9.33
C SER A 3 2.94 -12.24 8.88
N TYR A 4 3.43 -12.12 7.65
CA TYR A 4 3.84 -10.86 7.04
C TYR A 4 2.77 -10.42 6.05
N SER A 5 2.67 -9.12 5.78
CA SER A 5 2.09 -8.67 4.51
C SER A 5 3.17 -8.76 3.43
N GLU A 6 2.77 -9.07 2.21
CA GLU A 6 3.69 -9.50 1.17
C GLU A 6 3.44 -8.69 -0.11
N LEU A 7 4.49 -8.08 -0.66
CA LEU A 7 4.47 -7.49 -1.99
C LEU A 7 5.30 -8.36 -2.92
N TYR A 8 4.69 -8.79 -4.02
CA TYR A 8 5.35 -9.69 -4.98
C TYR A 8 4.84 -9.46 -6.40
N PHE A 9 5.53 -10.07 -7.36
CA PHE A 9 5.31 -9.85 -8.78
C PHE A 9 5.03 -11.17 -9.51
N SER A 10 4.19 -11.12 -10.54
CA SER A 10 3.93 -12.29 -11.38
C SER A 10 3.38 -11.89 -12.75
N ASP A 11 3.40 -12.83 -13.71
CA ASP A 11 2.80 -12.62 -15.04
C ASP A 11 1.28 -12.85 -15.06
N THR A 12 0.69 -13.21 -13.93
CA THR A 12 -0.73 -13.53 -13.84
C THR A 12 -1.46 -12.55 -12.93
N ARG A 13 -2.67 -12.15 -13.33
CA ARG A 13 -3.56 -11.36 -12.46
C ARG A 13 -4.01 -12.14 -11.22
N GLY A 14 -4.18 -13.45 -11.34
CA GLY A 14 -4.56 -14.30 -10.20
C GLY A 14 -3.41 -14.45 -9.21
N ARG A 15 -3.74 -14.60 -7.92
CA ARG A 15 -2.78 -14.91 -6.87
C ARG A 15 -2.01 -16.19 -7.25
N PRO A 16 -0.66 -16.14 -7.33
CA PRO A 16 0.13 -17.32 -7.60
C PRO A 16 0.01 -18.32 -6.45
N GLY A 17 0.04 -19.61 -6.79
CA GLY A 17 0.04 -20.67 -5.78
C GLY A 17 1.27 -20.57 -4.86
N ARG A 18 1.17 -21.12 -3.67
CA ARG A 18 2.28 -21.12 -2.71
C ARG A 18 3.54 -21.76 -3.32
N GLY A 19 4.66 -21.06 -3.27
CA GLY A 19 5.95 -21.54 -3.80
C GLY A 19 6.06 -21.53 -5.34
N THR A 20 5.14 -20.86 -6.04
CA THR A 20 5.16 -20.78 -7.52
C THR A 20 5.74 -19.48 -8.06
N LEU A 21 6.16 -18.57 -7.18
CA LEU A 21 6.85 -17.35 -7.57
C LEU A 21 8.24 -17.69 -8.14
N SER A 22 8.62 -16.99 -9.21
CA SER A 22 9.97 -17.09 -9.77
C SER A 22 11.00 -16.62 -8.74
N ASN A 23 12.19 -17.24 -8.76
CA ASN A 23 13.33 -16.77 -7.96
C ASN A 23 13.76 -15.34 -8.33
N ASP A 24 13.47 -14.91 -9.56
CA ASP A 24 13.79 -13.56 -10.05
C ASP A 24 12.72 -12.53 -9.66
N SER A 25 11.58 -12.96 -9.11
CA SER A 25 10.55 -12.03 -8.63
C SER A 25 11.01 -11.34 -7.35
N PRO A 26 11.03 -10.00 -7.31
CA PRO A 26 11.16 -9.30 -6.05
C PRO A 26 10.07 -9.78 -5.08
N TYR A 27 10.45 -10.05 -3.84
CA TYR A 27 9.53 -10.52 -2.81
C TYR A 27 9.81 -9.78 -1.51
N LEU A 28 8.88 -8.91 -1.13
CA LEU A 28 9.06 -7.99 -0.03
C LEU A 28 8.08 -8.31 1.09
N LEU A 29 8.56 -8.27 2.32
CA LEU A 29 7.81 -8.58 3.52
C LEU A 29 7.61 -7.34 4.37
N SER A 30 6.43 -7.20 4.97
CA SER A 30 6.14 -6.17 5.97
C SER A 30 5.51 -6.76 7.23
N LYS A 31 6.26 -6.68 8.33
CA LYS A 31 5.85 -7.20 9.64
C LYS A 31 5.41 -6.06 10.54
N TYR A 32 4.14 -5.99 10.88
CA TYR A 32 3.63 -4.93 11.78
C TYR A 32 3.82 -3.48 11.32
N HIS A 33 4.42 -3.24 10.15
CA HIS A 33 4.58 -1.92 9.55
C HIS A 33 3.53 -1.70 8.46
N LEU A 34 3.10 -0.43 8.30
CA LEU A 34 2.24 0.00 7.20
C LEU A 34 3.12 0.53 6.05
N PRO A 35 3.23 -0.18 4.92
CA PRO A 35 4.10 0.22 3.82
C PRO A 35 3.39 1.22 2.91
N ILE A 36 3.52 2.53 3.22
CA ILE A 36 2.76 3.59 2.54
C ILE A 36 3.03 3.65 1.03
N LEU A 37 4.26 3.29 0.62
CA LEU A 37 4.64 3.24 -0.79
C LEU A 37 3.95 2.09 -1.54
N TRP A 38 3.72 0.96 -0.87
CA TRP A 38 2.95 -0.15 -1.45
C TRP A 38 1.51 0.27 -1.66
N LEU A 39 0.87 0.90 -0.67
CA LEU A 39 -0.48 1.45 -0.82
C LEU A 39 -0.56 2.47 -1.96
N GLY A 40 0.51 3.27 -2.14
CA GLY A 40 0.65 4.23 -3.23
C GLY A 40 0.58 3.63 -4.64
N LEU A 41 0.77 2.32 -4.80
CA LEU A 41 0.65 1.61 -6.07
C LEU A 41 -0.80 1.36 -6.50
N PHE A 42 -1.74 1.35 -5.56
CA PHE A 42 -3.10 0.83 -5.77
C PHE A 42 -4.19 1.88 -5.58
N ASP A 43 -5.34 1.67 -6.20
CA ASP A 43 -6.58 2.40 -5.98
C ASP A 43 -7.69 1.42 -5.62
N THR A 44 -8.86 1.93 -5.24
CA THR A 44 -9.95 1.10 -4.72
C THR A 44 -10.49 0.09 -5.73
N ARG A 45 -10.22 0.26 -7.04
CA ARG A 45 -10.64 -0.68 -8.09
C ARG A 45 -9.72 -1.89 -8.19
N ASP A 46 -8.57 -1.85 -7.53
CA ASP A 46 -7.58 -2.93 -7.53
C ASP A 46 -7.79 -3.93 -6.39
N ILE A 47 -8.81 -3.73 -5.55
CA ILE A 47 -9.15 -4.63 -4.46
C ILE A 47 -9.89 -5.85 -5.02
N ASP A 48 -9.24 -7.00 -4.97
CA ASP A 48 -9.78 -8.29 -5.39
C ASP A 48 -9.98 -9.19 -4.14
N ASP A 49 -10.89 -10.16 -4.24
CA ASP A 49 -11.08 -11.16 -3.17
C ASP A 49 -10.32 -12.44 -3.53
N ASP A 50 -9.67 -13.09 -2.56
CA ASP A 50 -8.95 -14.35 -2.83
C ASP A 50 -9.92 -15.44 -3.30
N PRO A 51 -9.87 -15.87 -4.58
CA PRO A 51 -10.81 -16.86 -5.12
C PRO A 51 -10.57 -18.27 -4.55
N HIS A 52 -9.45 -18.48 -3.85
CA HIS A 52 -9.06 -19.74 -3.25
C HIS A 52 -9.35 -19.81 -1.74
N SER A 53 -9.95 -18.78 -1.13
CA SER A 53 -10.38 -18.87 0.27
C SER A 53 -11.42 -19.99 0.42
N GLN A 54 -11.07 -21.00 1.22
CA GLN A 54 -11.97 -22.12 1.54
C GLN A 54 -13.00 -21.77 2.62
N ASP A 55 -12.84 -20.61 3.26
CA ASP A 55 -13.75 -20.12 4.28
C ASP A 55 -14.49 -18.87 3.76
N PRO A 56 -15.80 -18.96 3.50
CA PRO A 56 -16.59 -17.82 3.01
C PRO A 56 -16.70 -16.68 4.03
N THR A 57 -16.24 -16.88 5.26
CA THR A 57 -16.16 -15.86 6.32
C THR A 57 -14.75 -15.30 6.53
N ASP A 58 -13.73 -15.89 5.89
CA ASP A 58 -12.32 -15.50 5.95
C ASP A 58 -11.83 -14.98 4.59
N VAL A 59 -12.58 -14.03 4.03
CA VAL A 59 -12.20 -13.37 2.77
C VAL A 59 -11.27 -12.21 3.09
N TRP A 60 -9.98 -12.42 2.87
CA TRP A 60 -8.97 -11.38 2.97
C TRP A 60 -8.77 -10.75 1.58
N PRO A 61 -9.18 -9.49 1.37
CA PRO A 61 -8.90 -8.81 0.11
C PRO A 61 -7.39 -8.71 -0.12
N TYR A 62 -6.99 -8.82 -1.37
CA TYR A 62 -5.64 -8.50 -1.82
C TYR A 62 -5.71 -7.41 -2.89
N LEU A 63 -4.57 -6.78 -3.18
CA LEU A 63 -4.49 -5.78 -4.24
C LEU A 63 -3.72 -6.34 -5.43
N VAL A 64 -4.20 -6.09 -6.64
CA VAL A 64 -3.49 -6.47 -7.87
C VAL A 64 -3.62 -5.39 -8.94
N LYS A 65 -2.48 -5.04 -9.56
CA LYS A 65 -2.42 -4.04 -10.63
C LYS A 65 -1.34 -4.41 -11.64
N ARG A 66 -1.50 -3.98 -12.89
CA ARG A 66 -0.43 -4.04 -13.89
C ARG A 66 0.77 -3.19 -13.44
N THR A 67 1.96 -3.76 -13.45
CA THR A 67 3.17 -3.14 -12.90
C THR A 67 3.45 -1.74 -13.47
N GLU A 68 3.27 -1.54 -14.78
CA GLU A 68 3.42 -0.24 -15.44
C GLU A 68 2.43 0.81 -14.89
N ALA A 69 1.16 0.43 -14.70
CA ALA A 69 0.14 1.32 -14.17
C ALA A 69 0.38 1.63 -12.68
N ALA A 70 0.90 0.67 -11.92
CA ALA A 70 1.30 0.88 -10.52
C ALA A 70 2.44 1.90 -10.42
N ALA A 71 3.46 1.78 -11.26
CA ALA A 71 4.58 2.72 -11.32
C ALA A 71 4.11 4.14 -11.69
N ALA A 72 3.25 4.27 -12.71
CA ALA A 72 2.67 5.56 -13.09
C ALA A 72 1.87 6.20 -11.96
N LEU A 73 1.11 5.39 -11.21
CA LEU A 73 0.31 5.88 -10.09
C LEU A 73 1.19 6.38 -8.95
N LEU A 74 2.27 5.66 -8.61
CA LEU A 74 3.24 6.10 -7.61
C LEU A 74 3.87 7.45 -7.98
N VAL A 75 4.27 7.63 -9.25
CA VAL A 75 4.81 8.90 -9.74
C VAL A 75 3.80 10.03 -9.55
N SER A 76 2.55 9.82 -9.95
CA SER A 76 1.49 10.84 -9.84
C SER A 76 1.17 11.23 -8.40
N ARG A 77 1.36 10.31 -7.44
CA ARG A 77 1.06 10.50 -6.02
C ARG A 77 2.25 10.99 -5.20
N TRP A 78 3.44 11.10 -5.79
CA TRP A 78 4.65 11.43 -5.05
C TRP A 78 4.55 12.77 -4.32
N SER A 79 3.98 13.80 -4.95
CA SER A 79 3.82 15.12 -4.33
C SER A 79 2.95 15.07 -3.07
N PHE A 80 1.88 14.28 -3.09
CA PHE A 80 1.04 14.01 -1.92
C PHE A 80 1.82 13.24 -0.86
N LEU A 81 2.47 12.15 -1.25
CA LEU A 81 3.25 11.29 -0.36
C LEU A 81 4.34 12.08 0.37
N SER A 82 5.17 12.84 -0.35
CA SER A 82 6.26 13.63 0.26
C SER A 82 5.75 14.77 1.14
N LYS A 83 4.56 15.32 0.86
CA LYS A 83 3.94 16.38 1.66
C LYS A 83 3.41 15.85 2.99
N HIS A 84 2.75 14.69 2.97
CA HIS A 84 2.04 14.16 4.14
C HIS A 84 2.87 13.15 4.93
N PHE A 85 3.91 12.57 4.33
CA PHE A 85 4.85 11.65 4.96
C PHE A 85 6.29 12.15 4.71
N PRO A 86 6.73 13.23 5.37
CA PRO A 86 7.99 13.93 5.06
C PRO A 86 9.26 13.10 5.33
N VAL A 87 9.13 11.98 6.04
CA VAL A 87 10.21 10.99 6.21
C VAL A 87 10.51 10.21 4.92
N LEU A 88 9.61 10.24 3.93
CA LEU A 88 9.84 9.62 2.62
C LEU A 88 10.92 10.37 1.83
N GLN A 89 12.08 9.75 1.69
CA GLN A 89 13.19 10.29 0.91
C GLN A 89 13.00 10.01 -0.59
N SER A 90 13.35 10.96 -1.45
CA SER A 90 13.26 10.80 -2.91
C SER A 90 14.06 9.61 -3.45
N ARG A 91 15.19 9.27 -2.80
CA ARG A 91 15.98 8.08 -3.17
C ARG A 91 15.18 6.78 -3.09
N TRP A 92 14.29 6.64 -2.10
CA TRP A 92 13.47 5.45 -1.94
C TRP A 92 12.42 5.34 -3.03
N ARG A 93 11.83 6.46 -3.45
CA ARG A 93 10.96 6.50 -4.64
C ARG A 93 11.71 5.98 -5.86
N ASP A 94 12.91 6.49 -6.11
CA ASP A 94 13.65 6.19 -7.33
C ASP A 94 14.11 4.72 -7.37
N GLN A 95 14.58 4.20 -6.23
CA GLN A 95 14.95 2.79 -6.07
C GLN A 95 13.73 1.87 -6.23
N PHE A 96 12.61 2.19 -5.58
CA PHE A 96 11.40 1.39 -5.67
C PHE A 96 10.78 1.42 -7.08
N LEU A 97 10.79 2.58 -7.75
CA LEU A 97 10.43 2.68 -9.17
C LEU A 97 11.38 1.90 -10.08
N SER A 98 12.66 1.75 -9.73
CA SER A 98 13.56 0.85 -10.46
C SER A 98 13.09 -0.59 -10.32
N VAL A 99 12.84 -1.06 -9.09
CA VAL A 99 12.34 -2.44 -8.86
C VAL A 99 11.06 -2.71 -9.66
N LEU A 100 10.10 -1.78 -9.65
CA LEU A 100 8.86 -1.93 -10.44
C LEU A 100 9.17 -2.09 -11.94
N ARG A 101 10.06 -1.26 -12.50
CA ARG A 101 10.41 -1.27 -13.93
C ARG A 101 11.25 -2.49 -14.33
N ASP A 102 12.17 -2.88 -13.46
CA ASP A 102 13.18 -3.91 -13.73
C ASP A 102 12.66 -5.32 -13.41
N SER A 103 11.53 -5.44 -12.70
CA SER A 103 10.94 -6.73 -12.33
C SER A 103 10.64 -7.64 -13.52
N GLY A 104 10.29 -7.08 -14.69
CA GLY A 104 9.93 -7.85 -15.89
C GLY A 104 8.58 -8.56 -15.84
N PHE A 105 7.84 -8.47 -14.73
CA PHE A 105 6.55 -9.13 -14.51
C PHE A 105 5.36 -8.22 -14.84
N GLU A 106 4.29 -8.79 -15.38
CA GLU A 106 3.11 -8.01 -15.79
C GLU A 106 2.32 -7.39 -14.61
N TYR A 107 2.25 -8.08 -13.47
CA TYR A 107 1.44 -7.68 -12.33
C TYR A 107 2.25 -7.54 -11.04
N VAL A 108 1.85 -6.58 -10.21
CA VAL A 108 2.25 -6.43 -8.82
C VAL A 108 1.06 -6.73 -7.91
N HIS A 109 1.33 -7.46 -6.84
CA HIS A 109 0.35 -7.93 -5.88
C HIS A 109 0.72 -7.48 -4.47
N LEU A 110 -0.29 -7.22 -3.66
CA LEU A 110 -0.14 -6.99 -2.23
C LEU A 110 -1.10 -7.89 -1.44
N ASP A 111 -0.54 -8.83 -0.69
CA ASP A 111 -1.26 -9.53 0.39
C ASP A 111 -1.41 -8.57 1.58
N THR A 112 -2.65 -8.33 1.99
CA THR A 112 -2.99 -7.38 3.05
C THR A 112 -3.37 -8.05 4.38
N HIS A 113 -3.29 -9.38 4.48
CA HIS A 113 -3.77 -10.14 5.64
C HIS A 113 -3.19 -9.61 6.95
N GLN A 114 -1.86 -9.47 7.03
CA GLN A 114 -1.24 -9.05 8.29
C GLN A 114 -1.62 -7.61 8.66
N ILE A 115 -1.60 -6.67 7.71
CA ILE A 115 -2.04 -5.28 7.93
C ILE A 115 -3.49 -5.29 8.44
N GLY A 116 -4.38 -6.02 7.76
CA GLY A 116 -5.78 -6.06 8.14
C GLY A 116 -6.04 -6.63 9.53
N SER A 117 -5.35 -7.73 9.87
CA SER A 117 -5.46 -8.40 11.17
C SER A 117 -5.09 -7.51 12.37
N MET A 118 -4.28 -6.47 12.17
CA MET A 118 -3.92 -5.51 13.20
C MET A 118 -5.00 -4.45 13.46
N VAL A 119 -5.89 -4.23 12.49
CA VAL A 119 -6.89 -3.16 12.53
C VAL A 119 -8.26 -3.69 12.94
N VAL A 120 -8.73 -4.71 12.25
CA VAL A 120 -10.09 -5.25 12.35
C VAL A 120 -10.11 -6.75 12.06
N THR A 121 -11.28 -7.36 12.23
CA THR A 121 -11.55 -8.73 11.77
C THR A 121 -11.69 -8.79 10.24
N GLY A 122 -11.39 -9.94 9.64
CA GLY A 122 -11.41 -10.15 8.18
C GLY A 122 -12.65 -9.56 7.44
N PRO A 123 -13.88 -9.76 7.93
CA PRO A 123 -15.09 -9.25 7.26
C PRO A 123 -15.18 -7.72 7.13
N GLU A 124 -14.55 -6.98 8.05
CA GLU A 124 -14.59 -5.50 8.05
C GLU A 124 -13.43 -4.89 7.26
N TRP A 125 -12.44 -5.70 6.91
CA TRP A 125 -11.15 -5.24 6.42
C TRP A 125 -11.24 -4.54 5.06
N ARG A 126 -12.05 -5.03 4.12
CA ARG A 126 -12.24 -4.41 2.80
C ARG A 126 -12.60 -2.93 2.90
N ARG A 127 -13.52 -2.56 3.80
CA ARG A 127 -13.93 -1.16 4.00
C ARG A 127 -12.80 -0.31 4.55
N GLU A 128 -11.99 -0.85 5.46
CA GLU A 128 -10.83 -0.15 6.00
C GLU A 128 -9.75 0.05 4.93
N LEU A 129 -9.52 -0.95 4.09
CA LEU A 129 -8.60 -0.88 2.95
C LEU A 129 -9.06 0.17 1.93
N GLU A 130 -10.37 0.28 1.66
CA GLU A 130 -10.92 1.36 0.83
C GLU A 130 -10.64 2.75 1.40
N VAL A 131 -10.73 2.92 2.73
CA VAL A 131 -10.37 4.20 3.38
C VAL A 131 -8.87 4.48 3.24
N MET A 132 -8.02 3.47 3.42
CA MET A 132 -6.58 3.60 3.23
C MET A 132 -6.24 4.03 1.81
N LEU A 133 -6.74 3.33 0.78
CA LEU A 133 -6.49 3.68 -0.61
C LEU A 133 -7.15 5.02 -1.00
N GLY A 134 -8.27 5.34 -0.36
CA GLY A 134 -9.00 6.59 -0.53
C GLY A 134 -8.18 7.82 -0.11
N MET A 135 -7.16 7.70 0.74
CA MET A 135 -6.34 8.84 1.15
C MET A 135 -5.66 9.54 -0.04
N PHE A 136 -5.42 8.81 -1.14
CA PHE A 136 -4.83 9.33 -2.37
C PHE A 136 -5.84 9.97 -3.32
N SER A 137 -7.14 9.81 -3.06
CA SER A 137 -8.21 10.34 -3.88
C SER A 137 -8.43 11.82 -3.55
N ALA A 138 -7.63 12.67 -4.20
CA ALA A 138 -7.82 14.10 -4.43
C ALA A 138 -8.01 15.03 -3.20
N GLU A 139 -6.98 15.83 -2.91
CA GLU A 139 -7.20 17.28 -2.78
C GLU A 139 -7.47 17.83 -4.19
N THR A 140 -8.69 17.70 -4.72
CA THR A 140 -9.11 18.56 -5.82
C THR A 140 -9.22 19.97 -5.25
N PRO A 141 -8.50 20.99 -5.77
CA PRO A 141 -8.67 22.34 -5.28
C PRO A 141 -10.09 22.79 -5.60
N VAL A 142 -10.97 22.80 -4.60
CA VAL A 142 -12.29 23.42 -4.71
C VAL A 142 -12.04 24.91 -4.97
N PRO A 143 -12.61 25.52 -6.03
CA PRO A 143 -12.46 26.95 -6.27
C PRO A 143 -12.89 27.71 -5.02
N GLN A 144 -11.98 28.51 -4.45
CA GLN A 144 -12.26 29.33 -3.27
C GLN A 144 -13.16 30.52 -3.65
N GLY A 145 -14.40 30.24 -4.04
CA GLY A 145 -15.46 31.23 -4.18
C GLY A 145 -16.13 31.50 -2.84
N TRP A 146 -16.49 32.76 -2.59
CA TRP A 146 -17.19 33.21 -1.38
C TRP A 146 -18.46 32.41 -1.06
N LEU A 147 -19.19 31.94 -2.08
CA LEU A 147 -20.37 31.08 -1.95
C LEU A 147 -20.06 29.67 -1.42
N GLY A 148 -18.84 29.16 -1.63
CA GLY A 148 -18.40 27.86 -1.12
C GLY A 148 -18.13 27.84 0.39
N ARG A 149 -17.87 29.01 1.00
CA ARG A 149 -17.71 29.15 2.47
C ARG A 149 -19.05 29.14 3.21
N LEU A 150 -20.13 29.63 2.58
CA LEU A 150 -21.46 29.75 3.20
C LEU A 150 -22.26 28.44 3.20
N LEU A 151 -22.01 27.56 2.24
CA LEU A 151 -22.69 26.26 2.11
C LEU A 151 -21.93 25.10 2.77
N ARG A 152 -21.01 25.40 3.69
CA ARG A 152 -20.19 24.40 4.39
C ARG A 152 -21.08 23.57 5.32
N ARG A 153 -21.78 22.57 4.76
CA ARG A 153 -22.14 21.36 5.50
C ARG A 153 -20.86 20.85 6.19
N PRO A 154 -20.93 20.21 7.38
CA PRO A 154 -19.77 19.51 7.91
C PRO A 154 -19.29 18.60 6.78
N SER A 155 -18.09 18.87 6.25
CA SER A 155 -17.64 18.06 5.12
C SER A 155 -17.59 16.62 5.64
N PRO A 156 -17.99 15.62 4.84
CA PRO A 156 -17.50 14.27 5.12
C PRO A 156 -15.99 14.40 5.39
N GLN A 157 -15.51 13.83 6.49
CA GLN A 157 -14.09 13.90 6.86
C GLN A 157 -13.29 13.57 5.59
N SER A 158 -12.31 14.41 5.23
CA SER A 158 -11.52 14.16 4.02
C SER A 158 -10.92 12.75 4.09
N PRO A 159 -10.72 12.05 2.95
CA PRO A 159 -10.17 10.69 2.99
C PRO A 159 -8.86 10.58 3.78
N LEU A 160 -7.98 11.59 3.69
CA LEU A 160 -6.78 11.69 4.52
C LEU A 160 -7.10 11.89 6.02
N ALA A 161 -8.12 12.68 6.37
CA ALA A 161 -8.54 12.82 7.77
C ALA A 161 -9.11 11.50 8.32
N LEU A 162 -9.91 10.77 7.52
CA LEU A 162 -10.38 9.44 7.87
C LEU A 162 -9.22 8.47 8.06
N TYR A 163 -8.24 8.50 7.17
CA TYR A 163 -7.01 7.73 7.28
C TYR A 163 -6.28 8.04 8.60
N ASN A 164 -6.03 9.31 8.91
CA ASN A 164 -5.32 9.70 10.12
C ASN A 164 -6.09 9.31 11.40
N VAL A 165 -7.42 9.48 11.42
CA VAL A 165 -8.27 9.09 12.56
C VAL A 165 -8.24 7.58 12.80
N ARG A 166 -8.23 6.79 11.72
CA ARG A 166 -8.33 5.34 11.82
C ARG A 166 -6.97 4.67 11.98
N PHE A 167 -5.94 5.12 11.29
CA PHE A 167 -4.67 4.39 11.18
C PHE A 167 -3.49 5.16 11.75
N GLY A 168 -3.64 6.46 12.00
CA GLY A 168 -2.55 7.35 12.34
C GLY A 168 -1.75 6.95 13.59
N SER A 169 -2.39 6.26 14.55
CA SER A 169 -1.77 5.75 15.77
C SER A 169 -1.73 4.22 15.86
N ARG A 170 -2.20 3.50 14.84
CA ARG A 170 -2.25 2.03 14.83
C ARG A 170 -0.94 1.41 14.33
N TYR A 171 -0.16 2.22 13.62
CA TYR A 171 1.12 1.86 13.06
C TYR A 171 2.16 2.85 13.58
N ASP A 172 2.24 2.98 14.90
CA ASP A 172 3.40 3.59 15.52
C ASP A 172 4.53 2.56 15.38
N GLY A 173 5.55 2.88 14.58
CA GLY A 173 6.78 2.10 14.61
C GLY A 173 7.34 2.21 16.03
N ASP A 174 7.40 1.09 16.75
CA ASP A 174 8.06 1.01 18.07
C ASP A 174 9.53 1.47 17.99
N GLU A 175 10.07 1.54 16.78
CA GLU A 175 11.34 2.11 16.45
C GLU A 175 11.16 3.44 15.72
N ARG A 176 11.48 4.54 16.39
CA ARG A 176 11.74 5.85 15.77
C ARG A 176 12.84 5.79 14.69
N SER A 177 13.49 4.64 14.49
CA SER A 177 14.45 4.31 13.42
C SER A 177 13.82 3.74 12.14
N GLU A 178 12.60 3.19 12.16
CA GLU A 178 11.96 2.62 10.96
C GLU A 178 10.68 3.38 10.60
N PRO A 179 10.80 4.43 9.76
CA PRO A 179 9.66 5.27 9.40
C PRO A 179 8.60 4.48 8.61
N TRP A 180 7.38 5.02 8.57
CA TRP A 180 6.24 4.63 7.69
C TRP A 180 6.60 4.51 6.19
N ALA A 181 7.83 4.86 5.86
CA ALA A 181 8.51 4.74 4.59
C ALA A 181 9.13 3.38 4.31
N TYR A 182 8.97 2.41 5.21
CA TYR A 182 9.43 1.06 5.04
C TYR A 182 8.91 0.47 3.71
N CYS A 183 9.85 0.15 2.81
CA CYS A 183 9.57 -0.42 1.49
C CYS A 183 9.43 -1.94 1.53
N GLY A 184 9.48 -2.56 2.71
CA GLY A 184 9.65 -4.00 2.86
C GLY A 184 11.08 -4.40 3.13
N ALA A 185 11.23 -5.52 3.83
CA ALA A 185 12.47 -6.27 3.88
C ALA A 185 12.47 -7.32 2.77
N SER A 186 13.66 -7.69 2.30
CA SER A 186 13.77 -8.86 1.46
C SER A 186 13.23 -10.09 2.18
N GLY A 187 12.36 -10.85 1.51
CA GLY A 187 11.98 -12.19 1.99
C GLY A 187 13.07 -13.24 1.75
N THR A 188 14.25 -12.83 1.25
CA THR A 188 15.40 -13.68 0.94
C THR A 188 16.63 -13.27 1.76
N ASP A 189 17.72 -14.03 1.63
CA ASP A 189 19.01 -13.71 2.28
C ASP A 189 19.75 -12.52 1.61
N GLU A 190 19.25 -12.01 0.48
CA GLU A 190 19.83 -10.86 -0.22
C GLU A 190 19.13 -9.56 0.20
N ALA A 191 19.89 -8.61 0.75
CA ALA A 191 19.35 -7.31 1.14
C ALA A 191 18.94 -6.47 -0.07
N MET A 192 17.78 -5.83 0.01
CA MET A 192 17.31 -4.88 -0.99
C MET A 192 18.16 -3.61 -0.99
N PRO A 193 18.26 -2.89 -2.12
CA PRO A 193 19.13 -1.71 -2.26
C PRO A 193 18.89 -0.58 -1.26
N TRP A 194 17.70 -0.51 -0.65
CA TRP A 194 17.37 0.48 0.39
C TRP A 194 17.68 0.01 1.81
N GLU A 195 17.86 -1.30 2.05
CA GLU A 195 18.19 -1.87 3.37
C GLU A 195 19.65 -1.60 3.75
N SER A 196 20.55 -1.51 2.77
CA SER A 196 21.98 -1.25 2.96
C SER A 196 22.35 0.23 3.20
N GLY A 197 21.38 1.12 3.38
CA GLY A 197 21.56 2.58 3.41
C GLY A 197 21.09 3.30 4.67
N LEU A 198 20.88 2.56 5.76
CA LEU A 198 20.59 3.05 7.11
C LEU A 198 21.84 2.96 8.00
#